data_AF-A0A1A8G384-F1
#
_entry.id   AF-A0A1A8G384-F1
#
_cell.length_a   1.000
_cell.length_b   1.000
_cell.length_c   1.000
_cell.angle_alpha   90.00
_cell.angle_beta   90.00
_cell.angle_gamma   90.00
#
_symmetry.space_group_name_H-M   'P 1'
#
loop_
_entity.id
_entity.type
_entity.pdbx_description
1 polymer ?
#
loop_
_entity_poly.entity_id
_entity_poly.type
_entity_poly.pdbx_seq_one_letter_code
_entity_poly.pdbx_strand_id
1 'polypeptide(L)'
;MERCLLVAQCALKLDHSSTPNLDQPSVLGLTPQQMMELMPPEENVQRMKASLPRHVETHLKEKCLSLLSYYQPEWEHESEGLKSNKLFHLSGLLNEEKRRSETLKETNRENTIILQRQTQLYLSEMMKCLQLLQTLILDHRLKIQTDLDKKKLDYFESKCELVLQKIKTEMVEIQLDTYTTETISAHRKIREKLGSELKASKEEKQAAELSLSSFEILGREFQTLADEYCRLRQEIDVKTWAMKELTQNNDA
;
A
#
# COMPACT_ATOMS: atom_id res chain seq x y z
N MET A 1 64.03 -36.93 -33.93
CA MET A 1 64.09 -36.27 -32.61
C MET A 1 62.97 -36.74 -31.68
N GLU A 2 61.68 -36.55 -32.01
CA GLU A 2 60.56 -36.92 -31.12
C GLU A 2 60.56 -38.38 -30.66
N ARG A 3 60.82 -39.34 -31.57
CA ARG A 3 60.88 -40.78 -31.21
C ARG A 3 62.01 -41.11 -30.22
N CYS A 4 63.16 -40.45 -30.32
CA CYS A 4 64.30 -40.71 -29.43
C CYS A 4 64.13 -40.03 -28.07
N LEU A 5 63.48 -38.86 -28.03
CA LEU A 5 63.07 -38.21 -26.79
C LEU A 5 62.07 -39.09 -26.02
N LEU A 6 61.10 -39.70 -26.71
CA LEU A 6 60.16 -40.65 -26.13
C LEU A 6 60.85 -41.90 -25.56
N VAL A 7 61.84 -42.45 -26.28
CA VAL A 7 62.60 -43.64 -25.84
C VAL A 7 63.46 -43.33 -24.61
N ALA A 8 64.13 -42.18 -24.56
CA ALA A 8 64.90 -41.75 -23.40
C ALA A 8 64.01 -41.50 -22.17
N GLN A 9 62.83 -40.89 -22.37
CA GLN A 9 61.83 -40.74 -21.30
C GLN A 9 61.31 -42.09 -20.78
N CYS A 10 61.22 -43.10 -21.64
CA CYS A 10 60.82 -44.46 -21.24
C CYS A 10 61.95 -45.20 -20.50
N ALA A 11 63.20 -45.06 -20.93
CA ALA A 11 64.36 -45.65 -20.26
C ALA A 11 64.55 -45.09 -18.84
N LEU A 12 64.40 -43.77 -18.68
CA LEU A 12 64.47 -43.09 -17.37
C LEU A 12 63.36 -43.55 -16.40
N LYS A 13 62.22 -44.01 -16.93
CA LYS A 13 61.13 -44.60 -16.14
C LYS A 13 61.35 -46.08 -15.80
N LEU A 14 62.30 -46.77 -16.44
CA LEU A 14 62.58 -48.19 -16.26
C LEU A 14 63.79 -48.46 -15.34
N ASP A 15 64.75 -47.53 -15.24
CA ASP A 15 65.89 -47.65 -14.32
C ASP A 15 65.53 -47.23 -12.89
N HIS A 16 65.19 -48.22 -12.05
CA HIS A 16 64.85 -48.02 -10.63
C HIS A 16 66.02 -48.24 -9.65
N SER A 17 67.27 -48.31 -10.12
CA SER A 17 68.39 -48.79 -9.29
C SER A 17 69.69 -47.98 -9.37
N SER A 18 69.66 -46.65 -9.45
CA SER A 18 70.86 -45.85 -9.15
C SER A 18 70.53 -44.49 -8.53
N THR A 19 71.00 -44.34 -7.29
CA THR A 19 71.18 -43.09 -6.56
C THR A 19 71.85 -42.02 -7.42
N PRO A 20 71.53 -40.72 -7.24
CA PRO A 20 72.06 -39.65 -8.08
C PRO A 20 73.58 -39.52 -7.85
N ASN A 21 74.38 -40.05 -8.77
CA ASN A 21 75.78 -39.65 -8.88
C ASN A 21 75.78 -38.18 -9.34
N LEU A 22 76.27 -37.31 -8.47
CA LEU A 22 76.05 -35.86 -8.48
C LEU A 22 76.89 -35.09 -9.52
N ASP A 23 77.53 -35.77 -10.48
CA ASP A 23 78.56 -35.17 -11.34
C ASP A 23 78.20 -35.00 -12.82
N GLN A 24 76.93 -35.23 -13.24
CA GLN A 24 76.51 -34.88 -14.62
C GLN A 24 75.02 -34.52 -14.73
N PRO A 25 74.65 -33.23 -14.93
CA PRO A 25 73.25 -32.84 -15.13
C PRO A 25 72.78 -33.21 -16.54
N SER A 26 71.94 -34.24 -16.65
CA SER A 26 71.31 -34.67 -17.90
C SER A 26 70.00 -33.89 -18.14
N VAL A 27 70.05 -32.77 -18.85
CA VAL A 27 68.84 -32.00 -19.21
C VAL A 27 67.97 -32.87 -20.15
N LEU A 28 66.71 -33.12 -19.75
CA LEU A 28 65.71 -33.98 -20.42
C LEU A 28 66.00 -35.49 -20.43
N GLY A 29 66.88 -35.98 -19.56
CA GLY A 29 67.14 -37.43 -19.43
C GLY A 29 67.94 -38.05 -20.57
N LEU A 30 68.54 -37.21 -21.42
CA LEU A 30 69.46 -37.62 -22.48
C LEU A 30 70.90 -37.62 -21.94
N THR A 31 71.61 -38.73 -22.13
CA THR A 31 73.07 -38.78 -21.88
C THR A 31 73.79 -37.87 -22.88
N PRO A 32 74.93 -37.21 -22.54
CA PRO A 32 75.63 -36.29 -23.46
C PRO A 32 75.96 -36.90 -24.84
N GLN A 33 76.18 -38.22 -24.89
CA GLN A 33 76.40 -38.97 -26.13
C GLN A 33 75.13 -39.06 -26.99
N GLN A 34 73.97 -39.32 -26.38
CA GLN A 34 72.66 -39.34 -27.07
C GLN A 34 72.25 -37.95 -27.54
N MET A 35 72.63 -36.91 -26.80
CA MET A 35 72.40 -35.52 -27.21
C MET A 35 73.28 -35.17 -28.43
N MET A 36 74.50 -35.70 -28.51
CA MET A 36 75.40 -35.52 -29.66
C MET A 36 74.92 -36.29 -30.90
N GLU A 37 74.30 -37.46 -30.73
CA GLU A 37 73.65 -38.22 -31.83
C GLU A 37 72.35 -37.59 -32.34
N LEU A 38 71.62 -36.86 -31.47
CA LEU A 38 70.36 -36.20 -31.80
C LEU A 38 70.52 -34.76 -32.23
N MET A 39 71.66 -34.13 -31.94
CA MET A 39 72.01 -32.84 -32.49
C MET A 39 72.03 -32.96 -34.03
N PRO A 40 71.41 -32.02 -34.76
CA PRO A 40 71.66 -31.92 -36.18
C PRO A 40 73.18 -31.85 -36.39
N PRO A 41 73.72 -32.43 -37.49
CA PRO A 41 75.14 -32.28 -37.83
C PRO A 41 75.61 -30.86 -37.58
N GLU A 42 76.83 -30.66 -37.06
CA GLU A 42 77.33 -29.32 -36.70
C GLU A 42 77.17 -28.33 -37.88
N GLU A 43 77.33 -28.81 -39.11
CA GLU A 43 77.04 -28.07 -40.35
C GLU A 43 75.58 -27.59 -40.50
N ASN A 44 74.61 -28.38 -40.07
CA ASN A 44 73.19 -28.03 -40.07
C ASN A 44 72.86 -27.03 -38.96
N VAL A 45 73.48 -27.17 -37.79
CA VAL A 45 73.35 -26.17 -36.70
C VAL A 45 73.99 -24.86 -37.12
N GLN A 46 75.15 -24.90 -37.78
CA GLN A 46 75.80 -23.72 -38.33
C GLN A 46 75.02 -23.12 -39.51
N ARG A 47 74.44 -23.94 -40.40
CA ARG A 47 73.52 -23.47 -41.47
C ARG A 47 72.25 -22.84 -40.90
N MET A 48 71.67 -23.42 -39.86
CA MET A 48 70.50 -22.88 -39.18
C MET A 48 70.85 -21.58 -38.46
N LYS A 49 71.99 -21.53 -37.75
CA LYS A 49 72.51 -20.31 -37.12
C LYS A 49 72.83 -19.21 -38.13
N ALA A 50 73.29 -19.58 -39.32
CA ALA A 50 73.57 -18.64 -40.41
C ALA A 50 72.31 -18.18 -41.16
N SER A 51 71.26 -19.02 -41.24
CA SER A 51 70.03 -18.73 -41.97
C SER A 51 68.90 -18.15 -41.10
N LEU A 52 68.94 -18.37 -39.78
CA LEU A 52 67.96 -17.87 -38.83
C LEU A 52 67.87 -16.33 -38.82
N PRO A 53 68.97 -15.55 -38.81
CA PRO A 53 68.89 -14.10 -38.89
C PRO A 53 68.11 -13.64 -40.12
N ARG A 54 68.36 -14.26 -41.28
CA ARG A 54 67.67 -13.91 -42.54
C ARG A 54 66.18 -14.23 -42.50
N HIS A 55 65.79 -15.38 -41.95
CA HIS A 55 64.37 -15.74 -41.82
C HIS A 55 63.65 -14.81 -40.84
N VAL A 56 64.29 -14.48 -39.72
CA VAL A 56 63.76 -13.52 -38.74
C VAL A 56 63.62 -12.14 -39.36
N GLU A 57 64.63 -11.65 -40.08
CA GLU A 57 64.56 -10.38 -40.80
C GLU A 57 63.44 -10.35 -41.85
N THR A 58 63.28 -11.43 -42.62
CA THR A 58 62.23 -11.52 -43.64
C THR A 58 60.85 -11.47 -43.00
N HIS A 59 60.61 -12.27 -41.96
CA HIS A 59 59.34 -12.30 -41.25
C HIS A 59 59.05 -10.96 -40.53
N LEU A 60 60.06 -10.33 -39.93
CA LEU A 60 59.90 -9.00 -39.32
C LEU A 60 59.57 -7.94 -40.37
N LYS A 61 60.24 -7.96 -41.52
CA LYS A 61 59.98 -7.04 -42.64
C LYS A 61 58.54 -7.21 -43.14
N GLU A 62 58.05 -8.43 -43.30
CA GLU A 62 56.65 -8.72 -43.68
C GLU A 62 55.64 -8.18 -42.66
N LYS A 63 55.91 -8.35 -41.36
CA LYS A 63 55.05 -7.80 -40.29
C LYS A 63 55.03 -6.28 -40.29
N CYS A 64 56.18 -5.63 -40.47
CA CYS A 64 56.26 -4.17 -40.53
C CYS A 64 55.58 -3.61 -41.79
N LEU A 65 55.70 -4.30 -42.93
CA LEU A 65 54.96 -3.93 -44.15
C LEU A 65 53.45 -4.13 -44.00
N SER A 66 53.02 -5.19 -43.31
CA SER A 66 51.61 -5.41 -42.96
C SER A 66 51.07 -4.28 -42.07
N LEU A 67 51.85 -3.81 -41.10
CA LEU A 67 51.46 -2.66 -40.27
C LEU A 67 51.43 -1.35 -41.06
N LEU A 68 52.40 -1.15 -41.96
CA LEU A 68 52.44 0.01 -42.85
C LEU A 68 51.17 0.07 -43.73
N SER A 69 50.68 -1.08 -44.20
CA SER A 69 49.46 -1.17 -45.01
C SER A 69 48.21 -0.58 -44.34
N TYR A 70 48.12 -0.66 -43.00
CA TYR A 70 47.00 -0.10 -42.23
C TYR A 70 47.02 1.43 -42.22
N TYR A 71 48.21 2.03 -42.11
CA TYR A 71 48.37 3.49 -42.05
C TYR A 71 48.49 4.14 -43.44
N GLN A 72 49.05 3.41 -44.42
CA GLN A 72 49.29 3.87 -45.78
C GLN A 72 48.97 2.73 -46.77
N PRO A 73 47.71 2.59 -47.21
CA PRO A 73 47.28 1.50 -48.09
C PRO A 73 47.90 1.54 -49.50
N GLU A 74 48.47 2.67 -49.91
CA GLU A 74 49.07 2.90 -51.24
C GLU A 74 50.50 2.33 -51.39
N TRP A 75 51.01 1.62 -50.39
CA TRP A 75 52.41 1.15 -50.32
C TRP A 75 52.79 0.05 -51.34
N GLU A 76 51.83 -0.73 -51.85
CA GLU A 76 52.13 -1.94 -52.63
C GLU A 76 52.85 -1.65 -53.95
N HIS A 77 52.50 -0.55 -54.62
CA HIS A 77 53.04 -0.14 -55.92
C HIS A 77 54.37 0.64 -55.84
N GLU A 78 54.89 0.88 -54.64
CA GLU A 78 56.07 1.71 -54.44
C GLU A 78 57.39 0.93 -54.54
N SER A 79 58.45 1.65 -54.91
CA SER A 79 59.80 1.08 -55.00
C SER A 79 60.30 0.59 -53.63
N GLU A 80 61.16 -0.43 -53.62
CA GLU A 80 61.66 -1.02 -52.37
C GLU A 80 62.40 0.00 -51.49
N GLY A 81 63.07 0.99 -52.11
CA GLY A 81 63.67 2.14 -51.43
C GLY A 81 62.64 3.03 -50.72
N LEU A 82 61.51 3.34 -51.37
CA LEU A 82 60.42 4.12 -50.75
C LEU A 82 59.73 3.34 -49.62
N LYS A 83 59.53 2.02 -49.80
CA LYS A 83 59.02 1.12 -48.75
C LYS A 83 59.93 1.14 -47.51
N SER A 84 61.24 1.07 -47.71
CA SER A 84 62.22 1.10 -46.61
C SER A 84 62.26 2.45 -45.88
N ASN A 85 62.11 3.56 -46.61
CA ASN A 85 62.04 4.89 -46.02
C ASN A 85 60.75 5.08 -45.20
N LYS A 86 59.61 4.64 -45.72
CA LYS A 86 58.33 4.66 -44.98
C LYS A 86 58.34 3.75 -43.76
N LEU A 87 58.98 2.59 -43.85
CA LEU A 87 59.25 1.70 -42.71
C LEU A 87 60.06 2.40 -41.62
N PHE A 88 61.05 3.22 -41.99
CA PHE A 88 61.82 4.00 -41.03
C PHE A 88 60.98 5.09 -40.35
N HIS A 89 60.05 5.72 -41.07
CA HIS A 89 59.13 6.72 -40.51
C HIS A 89 57.95 6.13 -39.72
N LEU A 90 57.63 4.85 -39.93
CA LEU A 90 56.52 4.14 -39.26
C LEU A 90 56.65 4.16 -37.73
N SER A 91 57.87 4.03 -37.19
CA SER A 91 58.08 4.12 -35.74
C SER A 91 57.76 5.51 -35.19
N GLY A 92 58.04 6.57 -35.97
CA GLY A 92 57.66 7.95 -35.62
C GLY A 92 56.14 8.12 -35.57
N LEU A 93 55.45 7.68 -36.63
CA LEU A 93 53.98 7.72 -36.71
C LEU A 93 53.31 6.90 -35.59
N LEU A 94 53.84 5.71 -35.28
CA LEU A 94 53.32 4.87 -34.21
C LEU A 94 53.53 5.52 -32.83
N ASN A 95 54.67 6.17 -32.61
CA ASN A 95 54.92 6.91 -31.38
C ASN A 95 54.00 8.14 -31.25
N GLU A 96 53.71 8.83 -32.35
CA GLU A 96 52.75 9.95 -32.38
C GLU A 96 51.32 9.48 -32.09
N GLU A 97 50.89 8.38 -32.70
CA GLU A 97 49.57 7.77 -32.45
C GLU A 97 49.45 7.29 -31.00
N LYS A 98 50.49 6.60 -30.50
CA LYS A 98 50.56 6.18 -29.10
C LYS A 98 50.43 7.37 -28.15
N ARG A 99 51.20 8.44 -28.38
CA ARG A 99 51.13 9.66 -27.57
C ARG A 99 49.74 10.29 -27.65
N ARG A 100 49.13 10.34 -28.84
CA ARG A 100 47.76 10.84 -29.04
C ARG A 100 46.72 9.97 -28.32
N SER A 101 46.88 8.66 -28.34
CA SER A 101 46.01 7.72 -27.61
C SER A 101 46.12 7.92 -26.11
N GLU A 102 47.32 8.14 -25.59
CA GLU A 102 47.58 8.44 -24.18
C GLU A 102 46.95 9.77 -23.74
N THR A 103 47.11 10.85 -24.55
CA THR A 103 46.46 12.13 -24.23
C THR A 103 44.94 12.07 -24.32
N LEU A 104 44.39 11.33 -25.29
CA LEU A 104 42.94 11.10 -25.39
C LEU A 104 42.41 10.29 -24.19
N LYS A 105 43.17 9.31 -23.71
CA LYS A 105 42.80 8.56 -22.49
C LYS A 105 42.78 9.45 -21.26
N GLU A 106 43.76 10.33 -21.11
CA GLU A 106 43.82 11.23 -19.96
C GLU A 106 42.69 12.26 -19.99
N THR A 107 42.47 12.90 -21.14
CA THR A 107 41.33 13.83 -21.31
C THR A 107 39.98 13.15 -21.11
N ASN A 108 39.81 11.88 -21.51
CA ASN A 108 38.59 11.13 -21.23
C ASN A 108 38.40 10.85 -19.73
N ARG A 109 39.48 10.53 -19.00
CA ARG A 109 39.42 10.39 -17.54
C ARG A 109 39.01 11.69 -16.86
N GLU A 110 39.61 12.80 -17.26
CA GLU A 110 39.26 14.14 -16.75
C GLU A 110 37.79 14.47 -17.04
N ASN A 111 37.33 14.26 -18.27
CA ASN A 111 35.93 14.48 -18.66
C ASN A 111 34.96 13.62 -17.85
N THR A 112 35.33 12.37 -17.55
CA THR A 112 34.51 11.47 -16.72
C THR A 112 34.36 12.02 -15.30
N ILE A 113 35.43 12.54 -14.71
CA ILE A 113 35.40 13.14 -13.37
C ILE A 113 34.54 14.41 -13.37
N ILE A 114 34.68 15.25 -14.40
CA ILE A 114 33.87 16.48 -14.54
C ILE A 114 32.38 16.13 -14.66
N LEU A 115 32.05 15.15 -15.51
CA LEU A 115 30.67 14.69 -15.70
C LEU A 115 30.07 14.15 -14.39
N GLN A 116 30.84 13.35 -13.63
CA GLN A 116 30.39 12.85 -12.33
C GLN A 116 30.12 13.98 -11.35
N ARG A 117 31.01 14.98 -11.27
CA ARG A 117 30.81 16.16 -10.41
C ARG A 117 29.58 16.97 -10.82
N GLN A 118 29.39 17.21 -12.11
CA GLN A 118 28.20 17.92 -12.61
C GLN A 118 26.93 17.15 -12.29
N THR A 119 26.91 15.84 -12.50
CA THR A 119 25.77 14.98 -12.19
C THR A 119 25.42 15.04 -10.70
N GLN A 120 26.43 14.97 -9.81
CA GLN A 120 26.22 15.11 -8.38
C GLN A 120 25.65 16.48 -8.00
N LEU A 121 26.15 17.56 -8.62
CA LEU A 121 25.62 18.91 -8.39
C LEU A 121 24.14 19.00 -8.80
N TYR A 122 23.79 18.56 -10.01
CA TYR A 122 22.40 18.55 -10.48
C TYR A 122 21.48 17.74 -9.58
N LEU A 123 21.90 16.53 -9.18
CA LEU A 123 21.12 15.70 -8.26
C LEU A 123 20.95 16.38 -6.90
N SER A 124 22.00 17.00 -6.37
CA SER A 124 21.92 17.72 -5.10
C SER A 124 20.94 18.89 -5.16
N GLU A 125 20.92 19.63 -6.26
CA GLU A 125 20.04 20.79 -6.44
C GLU A 125 18.59 20.36 -6.66
N MET A 126 18.39 19.27 -7.40
CA MET A 126 17.08 18.66 -7.60
C MET A 126 16.51 18.13 -6.28
N MET A 127 17.33 17.52 -5.42
CA MET A 127 16.91 17.11 -4.07
C MET A 127 16.53 18.31 -3.20
N LYS A 128 17.27 19.43 -3.25
CA LYS A 128 16.89 20.65 -2.52
C LYS A 128 15.56 21.21 -3.03
N CYS A 129 15.33 21.22 -4.34
CA CYS A 129 14.06 21.65 -4.92
C CYS A 129 12.90 20.76 -4.46
N LEU A 130 13.10 19.45 -4.40
CA LEU A 130 12.10 18.51 -3.90
C LEU A 130 11.79 18.74 -2.41
N GLN A 131 12.81 18.97 -1.59
CA GLN A 131 12.64 19.30 -0.17
C GLN A 131 11.86 20.60 0.02
N LEU A 132 12.18 21.65 -0.74
CA LEU A 132 11.45 22.92 -0.71
C LEU A 132 9.98 22.72 -1.11
N LEU A 133 9.72 21.95 -2.18
CA LEU A 133 8.36 21.63 -2.61
C LEU A 133 7.59 20.86 -1.53
N GLN A 134 8.26 19.90 -0.88
CA GLN A 134 7.69 19.11 0.20
C GLN A 134 7.30 19.99 1.39
N THR A 135 8.19 20.87 1.86
CA THR A 135 7.91 21.83 2.93
C THR A 135 6.75 22.75 2.54
N LEU A 136 6.73 23.26 1.31
CA LEU A 136 5.64 24.12 0.84
C LEU A 136 4.28 23.40 0.87
N ILE A 137 4.23 22.14 0.46
CA ILE A 137 2.97 21.39 0.43
C ILE A 137 2.54 21.00 1.85
N LEU A 138 3.43 20.39 2.63
CA LEU A 138 3.10 19.85 3.95
C LEU A 138 2.87 20.95 4.97
N ASP A 139 3.83 21.86 5.12
CA ASP A 139 3.79 22.86 6.18
C ASP A 139 2.96 24.06 5.78
N HIS A 140 3.15 24.59 4.57
CA HIS A 140 2.50 25.85 4.21
C HIS A 140 1.10 25.69 3.62
N ARG A 141 0.80 24.59 2.93
CA ARG A 141 -0.55 24.35 2.40
C ARG A 141 -1.37 23.51 3.36
N LEU A 142 -0.97 22.27 3.59
CA LEU A 142 -1.81 21.32 4.34
C LEU A 142 -1.95 21.70 5.81
N LYS A 143 -0.84 21.90 6.52
CA LYS A 143 -0.87 22.19 7.96
C LYS A 143 -1.60 23.51 8.27
N ILE A 144 -1.23 24.61 7.59
CA ILE A 144 -1.93 25.89 7.78
C ILE A 144 -3.42 25.77 7.43
N GLN A 145 -3.77 25.06 6.37
CA GLN A 145 -5.19 24.85 6.04
C GLN A 145 -5.92 24.07 7.14
N THR A 146 -5.34 22.99 7.64
CA THR A 146 -5.95 22.22 8.74
C THR A 146 -6.08 23.05 10.02
N ASP A 147 -5.11 23.91 10.32
CA ASP A 147 -5.16 24.78 11.50
C ASP A 147 -6.26 25.85 11.34
N LEU A 148 -6.40 26.44 10.14
CA LEU A 148 -7.47 27.39 9.84
C LEU A 148 -8.84 26.73 9.90
N ASP A 149 -8.99 25.53 9.35
CA ASP A 149 -10.26 24.81 9.37
C ASP A 149 -10.64 24.39 10.78
N LYS A 150 -9.67 23.98 11.61
CA LYS A 150 -9.88 23.76 13.05
C LYS A 150 -10.39 25.02 13.74
N LYS A 151 -9.76 26.18 13.51
CA LYS A 151 -10.21 27.45 14.09
C LYS A 151 -11.60 27.88 13.63
N LYS A 152 -11.97 27.60 12.38
CA LYS A 152 -13.34 27.83 11.89
C LYS A 152 -14.35 26.93 12.58
N LEU A 153 -14.02 25.65 12.78
CA LEU A 153 -14.88 24.72 13.51
C LEU A 153 -15.08 25.18 14.96
N ASP A 154 -14.01 25.50 15.68
CA ASP A 154 -14.08 26.03 17.05
C ASP A 154 -14.99 27.28 17.13
N TYR A 155 -14.86 28.18 16.14
CA TYR A 155 -15.70 29.38 16.03
C TYR A 155 -17.18 29.04 15.81
N PHE A 156 -17.48 28.13 14.89
CA PHE A 156 -18.86 27.74 14.61
C PHE A 156 -19.49 26.98 15.76
N GLU A 157 -18.75 26.11 16.43
CA GLU A 157 -19.19 25.42 17.64
C GLU A 157 -19.55 26.43 18.73
N SER A 158 -18.64 27.35 19.06
CA SER A 158 -18.89 28.42 20.03
C SER A 158 -20.09 29.29 19.65
N LYS A 159 -20.26 29.58 18.36
CA LYS A 159 -21.42 30.34 17.85
C LYS A 159 -22.72 29.56 18.01
N CYS A 160 -22.72 28.26 17.76
CA CYS A 160 -23.88 27.40 17.94
C CYS A 160 -24.26 27.29 19.42
N GLU A 161 -23.27 27.13 20.31
CA GLU A 161 -23.49 27.12 21.75
C GLU A 161 -24.11 28.43 22.22
N LEU A 162 -23.59 29.58 21.78
CA LEU A 162 -24.13 30.88 22.12
C LEU A 162 -25.60 31.02 21.69
N VAL A 163 -25.93 30.60 20.46
CA VAL A 163 -27.30 30.64 19.94
C VAL A 163 -28.22 29.70 20.74
N LEU A 164 -27.74 28.50 21.09
CA LEU A 164 -28.49 27.57 21.93
C LEU A 164 -28.79 28.16 23.30
N GLN A 165 -27.80 28.81 23.93
CA GLN A 165 -28.01 29.50 25.20
C GLN A 165 -29.01 30.64 25.06
N LYS A 166 -28.93 31.43 23.98
CA LYS A 166 -29.90 32.50 23.70
C LYS A 166 -31.32 31.95 23.60
N ILE A 167 -31.54 30.87 22.84
CA ILE A 167 -32.86 30.25 22.71
C ILE A 167 -33.39 29.77 24.08
N LYS A 168 -32.53 29.16 24.90
CA LYS A 168 -32.91 28.72 26.25
C LYS A 168 -33.30 29.89 27.15
N THR A 169 -32.55 30.99 27.10
CA THR A 169 -32.88 32.20 27.87
C THR A 169 -34.23 32.77 27.45
N GLU A 170 -34.47 32.94 26.16
CA GLU A 170 -35.76 33.45 25.67
C GLU A 170 -36.93 32.51 26.02
N MET A 171 -36.70 31.19 25.99
CA MET A 171 -37.70 30.21 26.41
C MET A 171 -38.09 30.40 27.88
N VAL A 172 -37.10 30.61 28.76
CA VAL A 172 -37.35 30.86 30.19
C VAL A 172 -38.04 32.21 30.38
N GLU A 173 -37.66 33.24 29.64
CA GLU A 173 -38.29 34.55 29.68
C GLU A 173 -39.78 34.47 29.31
N ILE A 174 -40.12 33.80 28.19
CA ILE A 174 -41.51 33.54 27.80
C ILE A 174 -42.27 32.78 28.88
N GLN A 175 -41.65 31.81 29.55
CA GLN A 175 -42.28 31.06 30.64
C GLN A 175 -42.56 31.95 31.85
N LEU A 176 -41.63 32.84 32.22
CA LEU A 176 -41.82 33.79 33.32
C LEU A 176 -42.93 34.80 33.00
N ASP A 177 -42.97 35.29 31.76
CA ASP A 177 -44.00 36.22 31.30
C ASP A 177 -45.39 35.57 31.22
N THR A 178 -45.46 34.31 30.81
CA THR A 178 -46.72 33.56 30.67
C THR A 178 -47.25 33.12 32.04
N TYR A 179 -46.38 32.63 32.92
CA TYR A 179 -46.74 32.06 34.22
C TYR A 179 -46.39 32.99 35.37
N THR A 180 -46.99 34.17 35.36
CA THR A 180 -46.94 35.08 36.50
C THR A 180 -47.59 34.49 37.76
N THR A 181 -47.27 35.05 38.92
CA THR A 181 -47.86 34.63 40.21
C THR A 181 -49.39 34.70 40.21
N GLU A 182 -49.95 35.71 39.54
CA GLU A 182 -51.39 35.89 39.38
C GLU A 182 -52.03 34.82 38.49
N THR A 183 -51.44 34.54 37.31
CA THR A 183 -51.96 33.51 36.39
C THR A 183 -51.87 32.12 37.03
N ILE A 184 -50.77 31.81 37.74
CA ILE A 184 -50.64 30.56 38.50
C ILE A 184 -51.71 30.45 39.60
N SER A 185 -51.94 31.54 40.35
CA SER A 185 -52.98 31.59 41.39
C SER A 185 -54.38 31.38 40.80
N ALA A 186 -54.67 32.02 39.66
CA ALA A 186 -55.92 31.84 38.94
C ALA A 186 -56.09 30.40 38.44
N HIS A 187 -55.07 29.81 37.82
CA HIS A 187 -55.10 28.40 37.40
C HIS A 187 -55.29 27.43 38.57
N ARG A 188 -54.72 27.73 39.75
CA ARG A 188 -54.93 26.93 40.96
C ARG A 188 -56.39 26.99 41.41
N LYS A 189 -56.99 28.19 41.48
CA LYS A 189 -58.41 28.36 41.83
C LYS A 189 -59.34 27.66 40.84
N ILE A 190 -59.06 27.77 39.54
CA ILE A 190 -59.82 27.08 38.49
C ILE A 190 -59.73 25.56 38.71
N ARG A 191 -58.53 25.04 38.96
CA ARG A 191 -58.32 23.60 39.22
C ARG A 191 -59.07 23.13 40.45
N GLU A 192 -59.01 23.88 41.54
CA GLU A 192 -59.72 23.55 42.79
C GLU A 192 -61.23 23.52 42.59
N LYS A 193 -61.79 24.54 41.91
CA LYS A 193 -63.23 24.61 41.60
C LYS A 193 -63.68 23.47 40.67
N LEU A 194 -62.96 23.21 39.58
CA LEU A 194 -63.27 22.09 38.70
C LEU A 194 -63.16 20.75 39.44
N GLY A 195 -62.19 20.62 40.35
CA GLY A 195 -62.02 19.43 41.18
C GLY A 195 -63.17 19.21 42.15
N SER A 196 -63.68 20.27 42.80
CA SER A 196 -64.83 20.18 43.70
C SER A 196 -66.14 19.90 42.94
N GLU A 197 -66.37 20.57 41.81
CA GLU A 197 -67.54 20.33 40.96
C GLU A 197 -67.54 18.90 40.40
N LEU A 198 -66.39 18.39 39.95
CA LEU A 198 -66.26 17.01 39.49
C LEU A 198 -66.56 16.01 40.60
N LYS A 199 -66.12 16.30 41.84
CA LYS A 199 -66.40 15.44 42.99
C LYS A 199 -67.89 15.44 43.33
N ALA A 200 -68.51 16.62 43.41
CA ALA A 200 -69.94 16.76 43.68
C ALA A 200 -70.79 16.05 42.60
N SER A 201 -70.44 16.22 41.32
CA SER A 201 -71.11 15.54 40.21
C SER A 201 -70.97 14.02 40.29
N LYS A 202 -69.82 13.50 40.74
CA LYS A 202 -69.65 12.05 40.98
C LYS A 202 -70.51 11.54 42.14
N GLU A 203 -70.61 12.30 43.22
CA GLU A 203 -71.45 11.95 44.38
C GLU A 203 -72.94 11.98 44.01
N GLU A 204 -73.38 13.00 43.27
CA GLU A 204 -74.76 13.10 42.76
C GLU A 204 -75.09 11.94 41.82
N LYS A 205 -74.17 11.62 40.89
CA LYS A 205 -74.30 10.45 40.02
C LYS A 205 -74.48 9.17 40.84
N GLN A 206 -73.64 8.94 41.84
CA GLN A 206 -73.74 7.75 42.70
C GLN A 206 -75.07 7.71 43.47
N ALA A 207 -75.52 8.84 44.00
CA ALA A 207 -76.81 8.93 44.69
C ALA A 207 -77.99 8.61 43.75
N ALA A 208 -77.95 9.12 42.52
CA ALA A 208 -78.95 8.83 41.49
C ALA A 208 -78.93 7.34 41.09
N GLU A 209 -77.75 6.74 40.93
CA GLU A 209 -77.60 5.30 40.63
C GLU A 209 -78.17 4.43 41.77
N LEU A 210 -77.92 4.78 43.02
CA LEU A 210 -78.49 4.10 44.18
C LEU A 210 -80.02 4.24 44.22
N SER A 211 -80.55 5.44 44.01
CA SER A 211 -81.99 5.70 43.97
C SER A 211 -82.66 4.89 42.85
N LEU A 212 -82.09 4.90 41.65
CA LEU A 212 -82.56 4.11 40.52
C LEU A 212 -82.60 2.61 40.86
N SER A 213 -81.53 2.08 41.46
CA SER A 213 -81.49 0.67 41.87
C SER A 213 -82.59 0.31 42.88
N SER A 214 -82.94 1.23 43.78
CA SER A 214 -84.03 1.02 44.75
C SER A 214 -85.40 0.98 44.07
N PHE A 215 -85.64 1.87 43.09
CA PHE A 215 -86.87 1.86 42.29
C PHE A 215 -86.96 0.62 41.41
N GLU A 216 -85.85 0.14 40.85
CA GLU A 216 -85.81 -1.11 40.09
C GLU A 216 -86.19 -2.32 40.94
N ILE A 217 -85.70 -2.40 42.19
CA ILE A 217 -86.07 -3.47 43.13
C ILE A 217 -87.56 -3.41 43.44
N LEU A 218 -88.07 -2.23 43.84
CA LEU A 218 -89.47 -2.04 44.19
C LEU A 218 -90.39 -2.30 42.98
N GLY A 219 -89.98 -1.90 41.78
CA GLY A 219 -90.70 -2.18 40.54
C GLY A 219 -90.87 -3.68 40.28
N ARG A 220 -89.84 -4.49 40.57
CA ARG A 220 -89.94 -5.96 40.49
C ARG A 220 -90.92 -6.52 41.52
N GLU A 221 -90.92 -6.00 42.74
CA GLU A 221 -91.87 -6.43 43.78
C GLU A 221 -93.33 -6.09 43.41
N PHE A 222 -93.59 -4.89 42.89
CA PHE A 222 -94.91 -4.52 42.38
C PHE A 222 -95.36 -5.39 41.21
N GLN A 223 -94.44 -5.75 40.31
CA GLN A 223 -94.72 -6.69 39.22
C GLN A 223 -95.20 -8.04 39.79
N THR A 224 -94.47 -8.61 40.75
CA THR A 224 -94.85 -9.88 41.38
C THR A 224 -96.20 -9.80 42.10
N LEU A 225 -96.48 -8.69 42.80
CA LEU A 225 -97.74 -8.49 43.48
C LEU A 225 -98.91 -8.35 42.49
N ALA A 226 -98.71 -7.66 41.36
CA ALA A 226 -99.70 -7.52 40.32
C ALA A 226 -100.03 -8.88 39.67
N ASP A 227 -99.01 -9.72 39.45
CA ASP A 227 -99.18 -11.08 38.94
C ASP A 227 -99.98 -11.96 39.93
N GLU A 228 -99.67 -11.89 41.23
CA GLU A 228 -100.41 -12.60 42.28
C GLU A 228 -101.87 -12.14 42.39
N TYR A 229 -102.09 -10.82 42.34
CA TYR A 229 -103.44 -10.25 42.34
C TYR A 229 -104.23 -10.70 41.12
N CYS A 230 -103.63 -10.69 39.91
CA CYS A 230 -104.26 -11.20 38.70
C CYS A 230 -104.64 -12.67 38.84
N ARG A 231 -103.75 -13.50 39.39
CA ARG A 231 -104.01 -14.92 39.67
C ARG A 231 -105.20 -15.11 40.63
N LEU A 232 -105.21 -14.39 41.76
CA LEU A 232 -106.29 -14.45 42.74
C LEU A 232 -107.62 -13.99 42.15
N ARG A 233 -107.62 -12.93 41.34
CA ARG A 233 -108.82 -12.43 40.65
C ARG A 233 -109.42 -13.50 39.74
N GLN A 234 -108.58 -14.16 38.94
CA GLN A 234 -109.00 -15.28 38.09
C GLN A 234 -109.60 -16.43 38.90
N GLU A 235 -108.98 -16.80 40.03
CA GLU A 235 -109.51 -17.86 40.90
C GLU A 235 -110.86 -17.48 41.55
N ILE A 236 -111.01 -16.23 41.97
CA ILE A 236 -112.28 -15.71 42.50
C ILE A 236 -113.35 -15.76 41.40
N ASP A 237 -113.04 -15.32 40.18
CA ASP A 237 -113.99 -15.35 39.07
C ASP A 237 -114.43 -16.79 38.75
N VAL A 238 -113.49 -17.76 38.73
CA VAL A 238 -113.78 -19.19 38.57
C VAL A 238 -114.64 -19.75 39.70
N LYS A 239 -114.32 -19.46 40.98
CA LYS A 239 -115.11 -19.90 42.13
C LYS A 239 -116.50 -19.27 42.14
N THR A 240 -116.61 -17.99 41.78
CA THR A 240 -117.89 -17.28 41.67
C THR A 240 -118.73 -17.85 40.54
N TRP A 241 -118.12 -18.21 39.42
CA TRP A 241 -118.76 -18.94 38.33
C TRP A 241 -119.25 -20.32 38.80
N ALA A 242 -118.39 -21.11 39.47
CA ALA A 242 -118.76 -22.43 40.00
C ALA A 242 -119.89 -22.36 41.04
N MET A 243 -119.90 -21.34 41.90
CA MET A 243 -120.99 -21.10 42.86
C MET A 243 -122.30 -20.74 42.15
N LYS A 244 -122.26 -19.94 41.08
CA LYS A 244 -123.44 -19.66 40.25
C LYS A 244 -123.97 -20.94 39.57
N GLU A 245 -123.07 -21.81 39.12
CA GLU A 245 -123.44 -23.08 38.49
C GLU A 245 -124.03 -24.09 39.49
N LEU A 246 -123.48 -24.15 40.73
CA LEU A 246 -124.00 -25.01 41.80
C LEU A 246 -125.35 -24.51 42.33
N THR A 247 -125.54 -23.19 42.41
CA THR A 247 -126.85 -22.61 42.79
C THR A 247 -127.90 -22.81 41.70
N GLN A 248 -127.52 -22.93 40.43
CA GLN A 248 -128.42 -23.33 39.33
C GLN A 248 -128.73 -24.84 39.31
N ASN A 249 -127.87 -25.70 39.86
CA ASN A 249 -128.08 -27.15 39.92
C ASN A 249 -128.74 -27.66 41.22
N ASN A 250 -128.91 -26.83 42.24
CA ASN A 250 -129.65 -27.17 43.47
C ASN A 250 -131.17 -26.89 43.37
N ASP A 251 -131.63 -26.34 42.25
CA ASP A 251 -133.05 -26.13 41.91
C ASP A 251 -133.53 -27.17 40.86
N ALA A 252 -133.18 -28.45 41.06
CA ALA A 252 -133.71 -29.62 40.34
C ALA A 252 -133.98 -30.77 41.32
#